data_AF-A0A7H4MWL9-F1
#
_entry.id   AF-A0A7H4MWL9-F1
#
_cell.length_a   1.000
_cell.length_b   1.000
_cell.length_c   1.000
_cell.angle_alpha   90.00
_cell.angle_beta   90.00
_cell.angle_gamma   90.00
#
_symmetry.space_group_name_H-M   'P 1'
#
loop_
_entity.id
_entity.type
_entity.pdbx_description
1 polymer ?
#
loop_
_entity_poly.entity_id
_entity_poly.type
_entity_poly.pdbx_seq_one_letter_code
_entity_poly.pdbx_strand_id
1 'polypeptide(L)'
;MKQFSGLWPDIVGRAAANSGLLERLVKDAQPVLDAAVRIPQSGIASWNLYYFCPHHGVRLAWRADTPHQHACPVDGEIFSGEPWDGAWWREMNGRNASACQQLGLLWRLTGETAYRDKVRTLLMGYADVYPGYEIHGDIPNNGPGKMNAQTLCEANCILEMALGYDFIRDSLAPASSSTSVKTCCAARQRFCATIVVRRSTTMRLKSARRLAYWVSSSKMRRCWSLP
;
A
#
# COMPACT_ATOMS: atom_id res chain seq x y z
N MET A 1 -13.04 -5.51 -7.83
CA MET A 1 -13.88 -6.08 -6.75
C MET A 1 -14.27 -4.90 -5.90
N LYS A 2 -15.58 -4.57 -5.78
CA LYS A 2 -16.07 -3.55 -4.83
C LYS A 2 -16.23 -4.24 -3.48
N GLN A 3 -15.38 -3.90 -2.50
CA GLN A 3 -15.58 -4.38 -1.14
C GLN A 3 -16.95 -3.95 -0.63
N PHE A 4 -17.62 -4.85 0.08
CA PHE A 4 -18.94 -4.61 0.69
C PHE A 4 -20.01 -4.13 -0.30
N SER A 5 -19.93 -4.57 -1.57
CA SER A 5 -20.92 -4.24 -2.59
C SER A 5 -22.34 -4.57 -2.10
N GLY A 6 -23.24 -3.59 -2.14
CA GLY A 6 -24.61 -3.71 -1.64
C GLY A 6 -24.79 -3.52 -0.13
N LEU A 7 -23.72 -3.56 0.67
CA LEU A 7 -23.78 -3.46 2.14
C LEU A 7 -23.48 -2.05 2.67
N TRP A 8 -23.01 -1.14 1.81
CA TRP A 8 -22.62 0.20 2.22
C TRP A 8 -23.72 1.04 2.88
N PRO A 9 -24.98 1.02 2.40
CA PRO A 9 -26.05 1.74 3.10
C PRO A 9 -26.18 1.31 4.57
N ASP A 10 -26.12 0.00 4.84
CA ASP A 10 -26.21 -0.54 6.21
C ASP A 10 -24.97 -0.21 7.04
N ILE A 11 -23.78 -0.29 6.45
CA ILE A 11 -22.52 0.04 7.13
C ILE A 11 -22.52 1.51 7.55
N VAL A 12 -22.90 2.42 6.64
CA VAL A 12 -23.00 3.86 6.92
C VAL A 12 -24.07 4.11 7.98
N GLY A 13 -25.24 3.48 7.87
CA GLY A 13 -26.30 3.60 8.87
C GLY A 13 -25.86 3.15 10.27
N ARG A 14 -25.13 2.03 10.36
CA ARG A 14 -24.58 1.54 11.65
C ARG A 14 -23.49 2.44 12.21
N ALA A 15 -22.64 3.01 11.36
CA ALA A 15 -21.63 3.96 11.79
C ALA A 15 -22.27 5.25 12.33
N ALA A 16 -23.27 5.78 11.63
CA ALA A 16 -24.03 6.95 12.06
C ALA A 16 -24.79 6.70 13.37
N ALA A 17 -25.34 5.50 13.57
CA ALA A 17 -26.00 5.10 14.82
C ALA A 17 -25.02 4.91 15.99
N ASN A 18 -23.71 4.83 15.74
CA ASN A 18 -22.67 4.68 16.76
C ASN A 18 -21.68 5.85 16.69
N SER A 19 -22.18 7.05 16.96
CA SER A 19 -21.41 8.30 16.85
C SER A 19 -20.10 8.27 17.64
N GLY A 20 -20.09 7.72 18.86
CA GLY A 20 -18.87 7.63 19.68
C GLY A 20 -17.78 6.71 19.12
N LEU A 21 -18.11 5.71 18.29
CA LEU A 21 -17.10 4.97 17.54
C LEU A 21 -16.58 5.78 16.36
N LEU A 22 -17.48 6.40 15.60
CA LEU A 22 -17.10 7.21 14.43
C LEU A 22 -16.23 8.41 14.83
N GLU A 23 -16.58 9.11 15.92
CA GLU A 23 -15.81 10.21 16.49
C GLU A 23 -14.39 9.78 16.87
N ARG A 24 -14.23 8.59 17.46
CA ARG A 24 -12.91 8.04 17.77
C ARG A 24 -12.11 7.75 16.51
N LEU A 25 -12.72 7.12 15.50
CA LEU A 25 -12.04 6.86 14.22
C LEU A 25 -11.60 8.15 13.53
N VAL A 26 -12.45 9.18 13.54
CA VAL A 26 -12.14 10.52 13.00
C VAL A 26 -10.99 11.15 13.77
N LYS A 27 -11.04 11.13 15.12
CA LYS A 27 -9.99 11.67 15.99
C LYS A 27 -8.65 10.97 15.77
N ASP A 28 -8.64 9.64 15.69
CA ASP A 28 -7.43 8.85 15.53
C ASP A 28 -6.80 9.05 14.14
N ALA A 29 -7.61 9.31 13.12
CA ALA A 29 -7.15 9.58 11.76
C ALA A 29 -6.70 11.03 11.52
N GLN A 30 -7.06 11.96 12.41
CA GLN A 30 -6.77 13.38 12.24
C GLN A 30 -5.27 13.68 12.01
N PRO A 31 -4.32 13.11 12.81
CA PRO A 31 -2.90 13.32 12.56
C PRO A 31 -2.43 12.82 11.18
N VAL A 32 -3.05 11.75 10.66
CA VAL A 32 -2.73 11.18 9.33
C VAL A 32 -3.29 12.07 8.22
N LEU A 33 -4.48 12.64 8.42
CA LEU A 33 -5.07 13.60 7.49
C LEU A 33 -4.22 14.86 7.39
N ASP A 34 -3.73 15.37 8.53
CA ASP A 34 -2.97 16.62 8.62
C ASP A 34 -1.49 16.46 8.20
N ALA A 35 -0.90 15.29 8.38
CA ALA A 35 0.50 15.03 8.03
C ALA A 35 0.80 15.30 6.56
N ALA A 36 1.88 15.99 6.22
CA ALA A 36 2.28 16.22 4.84
C ALA A 36 2.44 14.90 4.06
N VAL A 37 1.99 14.88 2.80
CA VAL A 37 2.20 13.71 1.93
C VAL A 37 3.69 13.62 1.61
N ARG A 38 4.28 12.46 1.89
CA ARG A 38 5.68 12.18 1.58
C ARG A 38 5.81 10.86 0.84
N ILE A 39 6.20 10.94 -0.42
CA ILE A 39 6.39 9.79 -1.31
C ILE A 39 7.86 9.77 -1.72
N PRO A 40 8.58 8.64 -1.58
CA PRO A 40 9.97 8.56 -2.01
C PRO A 40 10.08 8.88 -3.51
N GLN A 41 11.18 9.50 -3.94
CA GLN A 41 11.39 9.78 -5.37
C GLN A 41 12.16 8.65 -6.08
N SER A 42 12.71 7.72 -5.31
CA SER A 42 13.46 6.54 -5.77
C SER A 42 13.19 5.34 -4.86
N GLY A 43 13.54 4.13 -5.32
CA GLY A 43 13.37 2.90 -4.55
C GLY A 43 14.44 2.73 -3.47
N ILE A 44 14.29 3.39 -2.32
CA ILE A 44 15.34 3.53 -1.28
C ILE A 44 15.02 2.84 0.05
N ALA A 45 13.88 2.13 0.15
CA ALA A 45 13.44 1.62 1.44
C ALA A 45 14.05 0.26 1.78
N SER A 46 14.76 0.19 2.90
CA SER A 46 15.41 -1.03 3.40
C SER A 46 14.45 -1.92 4.23
N TRP A 47 14.99 -2.94 4.90
CA TRP A 47 14.22 -3.85 5.75
C TRP A 47 13.76 -3.17 7.04
N ASN A 48 12.48 -3.34 7.38
CA ASN A 48 11.88 -2.71 8.56
C ASN A 48 12.51 -3.18 9.89
N LEU A 49 13.15 -4.35 9.93
CA LEU A 49 13.82 -4.85 11.14
C LEU A 49 15.14 -4.15 11.44
N TYR A 50 15.64 -3.30 10.54
CA TYR A 50 16.77 -2.43 10.85
C TYR A 50 16.38 -1.18 11.65
N TYR A 51 15.09 -0.88 11.81
CA TYR A 51 14.63 0.31 12.56
C TYR A 51 14.54 0.09 14.08
N PHE A 52 15.59 -0.49 14.65
CA PHE A 52 15.71 -0.81 16.08
C PHE A 52 17.04 -0.31 16.63
N CYS A 53 17.02 0.11 17.90
CA CYS A 53 18.22 0.48 18.64
C CYS A 53 19.09 -0.78 18.86
N PRO A 54 20.37 -0.76 18.46
CA PRO A 54 21.28 -1.90 18.62
C PRO A 54 21.62 -2.20 20.09
N HIS A 55 21.52 -1.21 20.98
CA HIS A 55 21.84 -1.37 22.40
C HIS A 55 20.64 -1.89 23.20
N HIS A 56 19.46 -1.31 22.97
CA HIS A 56 18.27 -1.56 23.77
C HIS A 56 17.26 -2.53 23.13
N GLY A 57 17.41 -2.85 21.84
CA GLY A 57 16.48 -3.73 21.11
C GLY A 57 15.06 -3.16 20.95
N VAL A 58 14.86 -1.87 21.26
CA VAL A 58 13.59 -1.16 21.09
C VAL A 58 13.51 -0.50 19.72
N ARG A 59 12.30 -0.29 19.24
CA ARG A 59 12.07 0.42 17.98
C ARG A 59 12.51 1.87 18.10
N LEU A 60 13.21 2.39 17.10
CA LEU A 60 13.59 3.80 17.08
C LEU A 60 12.35 4.70 16.92
N ALA A 61 12.42 5.91 17.46
CA ALA A 61 11.36 6.89 17.35
C ALA A 61 11.23 7.32 15.88
N TRP A 62 10.10 7.01 15.25
CA TRP A 62 9.83 7.47 13.90
C TRP A 62 9.30 8.90 13.95
N ARG A 63 9.99 9.80 13.24
CA ARG A 63 9.68 11.22 13.17
C ARG A 63 9.66 11.67 11.73
N ALA A 64 8.56 12.30 11.33
CA ALA A 64 8.39 12.76 9.95
C ALA A 64 9.37 13.90 9.61
N ASP A 65 9.67 14.77 10.57
CA ASP A 65 10.53 15.94 10.41
C ASP A 65 12.02 15.60 10.32
N THR A 66 12.45 14.43 10.81
CA THR A 66 13.86 14.05 10.92
C THR A 66 14.17 12.71 10.24
N PRO A 67 14.14 12.63 8.90
CA PRO A 67 14.33 11.37 8.17
C PRO A 67 15.74 10.75 8.26
N HIS A 68 16.70 11.46 8.85
CA HIS A 68 18.10 11.03 9.01
C HIS A 68 18.55 11.05 10.48
N GLN A 69 17.63 11.21 11.43
CA GLN A 69 17.92 11.18 12.86
C GLN A 69 16.91 10.28 13.55
N HIS A 70 17.39 9.13 14.01
CA HIS A 70 16.56 8.05 14.52
C HIS A 70 16.89 7.83 15.99
N ALA A 71 16.14 8.51 16.86
CA ALA A 71 16.40 8.50 18.29
C ALA A 71 15.95 7.20 18.94
N CYS A 72 16.79 6.63 19.79
CA CYS A 72 16.37 5.60 20.73
C CYS A 72 15.46 6.23 21.81
N PRO A 73 14.28 5.66 22.09
CA PRO A 73 13.37 6.20 23.09
C PRO A 73 13.81 5.98 24.54
N VAL A 74 14.88 5.23 24.79
CA VAL A 74 15.36 4.90 26.15
C VAL A 74 16.39 5.92 26.63
N ASP A 75 17.39 6.23 25.80
CA ASP A 75 18.56 7.05 26.16
C ASP A 75 18.74 8.28 25.25
N GLY A 76 17.96 8.38 24.17
CA GLY A 76 18.03 9.49 23.22
C GLY A 76 19.18 9.39 22.22
N GLU A 77 19.92 8.28 22.17
CA GLU A 77 21.00 8.11 21.17
C GLU A 77 20.44 8.21 19.75
N ILE A 78 21.15 8.95 18.89
CA ILE A 78 20.74 9.20 17.51
C ILE A 78 21.51 8.30 16.56
N PHE A 79 20.78 7.48 15.82
CA PHE A 79 21.32 6.71 14.69
C PHE A 79 21.00 7.42 13.37
N SER A 80 21.89 7.31 12.39
CA SER A 80 21.78 7.98 11.09
C SER A 80 22.46 7.17 9.99
N GLY A 81 22.01 7.32 8.74
CA GLY A 81 22.53 6.60 7.60
C GLY A 81 21.95 5.19 7.49
N GLU A 82 22.46 4.41 6.54
CA GLU A 82 22.03 3.01 6.40
C GLU A 82 22.54 2.16 7.58
N PRO A 83 21.71 1.24 8.10
CA PRO A 83 20.44 0.79 7.52
C PRO A 83 19.19 1.53 8.03
N TRP A 84 19.34 2.55 8.88
CA TRP A 84 18.23 3.21 9.56
C TRP A 84 17.43 4.15 8.64
N ASP A 85 18.10 4.91 7.78
CA ASP A 85 17.47 5.81 6.81
C ASP A 85 16.53 5.04 5.86
N GLY A 86 17.01 3.94 5.26
CA GLY A 86 16.19 3.07 4.42
C GLY A 86 15.04 2.43 5.20
N ALA A 87 15.25 2.02 6.45
CA ALA A 87 14.19 1.43 7.27
C ALA A 87 13.13 2.46 7.70
N TRP A 88 13.51 3.74 7.86
CA TRP A 88 12.59 4.85 8.05
C TRP A 88 11.70 5.05 6.83
N TRP A 89 12.27 4.99 5.63
CA TRP A 89 11.51 5.07 4.37
C TRP A 89 10.55 3.91 4.23
N ARG A 90 10.95 2.72 4.70
CA ARG A 90 10.06 1.59 4.72
C ARG A 90 8.84 1.82 5.62
N GLU A 91 9.05 2.38 6.80
CA GLU A 91 7.93 2.75 7.66
C GLU A 91 7.05 3.82 7.02
N MET A 92 7.63 4.84 6.35
CA MET A 92 6.88 5.86 5.62
C MET A 92 5.99 5.24 4.53
N ASN A 93 6.50 4.28 3.76
CA ASN A 93 5.70 3.56 2.75
C ASN A 93 4.53 2.78 3.38
N GLY A 94 4.76 2.14 4.54
CA GLY A 94 3.69 1.49 5.30
C GLY A 94 2.64 2.48 5.80
N ARG A 95 3.05 3.63 6.32
CA ARG A 95 2.15 4.71 6.78
C ARG A 95 1.30 5.26 5.65
N ASN A 96 1.89 5.48 4.47
CA ASN A 96 1.16 5.93 3.28
C ASN A 96 0.12 4.89 2.80
N ALA A 97 0.50 3.61 2.78
CA ALA A 97 -0.40 2.54 2.39
C ALA A 97 -1.60 2.44 3.35
N SER A 98 -1.33 2.46 4.66
CA SER A 98 -2.37 2.41 5.69
C SER A 98 -3.28 3.64 5.63
N ALA A 99 -2.72 4.83 5.41
CA ALA A 99 -3.49 6.05 5.20
C ALA A 99 -4.47 5.94 4.02
N CYS A 100 -4.08 5.28 2.92
CA CYS A 100 -4.99 5.06 1.78
C CYS A 100 -6.25 4.27 2.21
N GLN A 101 -6.06 3.18 2.97
CA GLN A 101 -7.15 2.33 3.41
C GLN A 101 -8.01 3.00 4.50
N GLN A 102 -7.39 3.60 5.52
CA GLN A 102 -8.08 4.22 6.65
C GLN A 102 -8.88 5.45 6.23
N LEU A 103 -8.25 6.38 5.52
CA LEU A 103 -8.92 7.60 5.07
C LEU A 103 -9.95 7.28 3.98
N GLY A 104 -9.69 6.28 3.11
CA GLY A 104 -10.68 5.82 2.15
C GLY A 104 -11.94 5.27 2.81
N LEU A 105 -11.79 4.53 3.91
CA LEU A 105 -12.92 4.06 4.70
C LEU A 105 -13.68 5.24 5.34
N LEU A 106 -12.98 6.18 5.96
CA LEU A 106 -13.60 7.37 6.55
C LEU A 106 -14.35 8.21 5.53
N TRP A 107 -13.82 8.39 4.32
CA TRP A 107 -14.56 8.99 3.21
C TRP A 107 -15.89 8.29 2.96
N ARG A 108 -15.92 6.95 2.98
CA ARG A 108 -17.15 6.19 2.74
C ARG A 108 -18.14 6.23 3.88
N LEU A 109 -17.68 6.41 5.11
CA LEU A 109 -18.53 6.52 6.28
C LEU A 109 -19.10 7.93 6.47
N THR A 110 -18.31 8.96 6.15
CA THR A 110 -18.61 10.36 6.47
C THR A 110 -19.06 11.18 5.27
N GLY A 111 -18.58 10.85 4.07
CA GLY A 111 -18.73 11.70 2.89
C GLY A 111 -17.82 12.94 2.90
N GLU A 112 -16.84 13.02 3.79
CA GLU A 112 -15.95 14.20 3.89
C GLU A 112 -14.80 14.14 2.87
N THR A 113 -14.80 15.09 1.93
CA THR A 113 -13.94 15.03 0.74
C THR A 113 -12.45 15.12 1.04
N ALA A 114 -12.05 15.72 2.17
CA ALA A 114 -10.66 15.83 2.59
C ALA A 114 -9.98 14.45 2.68
N TYR A 115 -10.70 13.45 3.18
CA TYR A 115 -10.20 12.07 3.24
C TYR A 115 -9.96 11.50 1.83
N ARG A 116 -10.95 11.62 0.94
CA ARG A 116 -10.84 11.18 -0.46
C ARG A 116 -9.66 11.84 -1.16
N ASP A 117 -9.49 13.14 -0.98
CA ASP A 117 -8.47 13.92 -1.69
C ASP A 117 -7.06 13.55 -1.20
N LYS A 118 -6.89 13.24 0.09
CA LYS A 118 -5.64 12.69 0.62
C LYS A 118 -5.29 11.33 0.01
N VAL A 119 -6.25 10.40 -0.04
CA VAL A 119 -6.07 9.08 -0.66
C VAL A 119 -5.73 9.23 -2.15
N ARG A 120 -6.44 10.10 -2.87
CA ARG A 120 -6.15 10.39 -4.28
C ARG A 120 -4.72 10.89 -4.46
N THR A 121 -4.30 11.85 -3.64
CA THR A 121 -2.95 12.43 -3.71
C THR A 121 -1.86 11.37 -3.52
N LEU A 122 -2.01 10.51 -2.51
CA LEU A 122 -1.09 9.40 -2.26
C LEU A 122 -1.03 8.43 -3.45
N LEU A 123 -2.19 7.97 -3.93
CA LEU A 123 -2.25 7.01 -5.03
C LEU A 123 -1.69 7.59 -6.35
N MET A 124 -1.94 8.87 -6.64
CA MET A 124 -1.40 9.50 -7.85
C MET A 124 0.10 9.66 -7.75
N GLY A 125 0.60 10.15 -6.61
CA GLY A 125 2.03 10.36 -6.44
C GLY A 125 2.83 9.06 -6.53
N TYR A 126 2.33 7.95 -5.96
CA TYR A 126 2.98 6.64 -6.17
C TYR A 126 2.86 6.15 -7.62
N ALA A 127 1.74 6.39 -8.29
CA ALA A 127 1.57 6.01 -9.69
C ALA A 127 2.58 6.73 -10.61
N ASP A 128 2.95 7.97 -10.27
CA ASP A 128 3.90 8.77 -11.03
C ASP A 128 5.35 8.28 -10.85
N VAL A 129 5.76 7.93 -9.62
CA VAL A 129 7.17 7.59 -9.32
C VAL A 129 7.50 6.08 -9.37
N TYR A 130 6.56 5.22 -8.98
CA TYR A 130 6.82 3.77 -8.82
C TYR A 130 7.32 3.05 -10.08
N PRO A 131 6.89 3.42 -11.31
CA PRO A 131 7.47 2.84 -12.53
C PRO A 131 8.98 3.01 -12.61
N GLY A 132 9.51 4.16 -12.16
CA GLY A 132 10.93 4.51 -12.19
C GLY A 132 11.77 3.94 -11.05
N TYR A 133 11.16 3.36 -10.01
CA TYR A 133 11.93 2.72 -8.93
C TYR A 133 12.79 1.57 -9.46
N GLU A 134 13.97 1.39 -8.88
CA GLU A 134 14.83 0.25 -9.18
C GLU A 134 14.44 -0.95 -8.32
N ILE A 135 14.73 -2.15 -8.83
CA ILE A 135 14.57 -3.39 -8.05
C ILE A 135 15.72 -3.45 -7.05
N HIS A 136 15.40 -3.62 -5.77
CA HIS A 136 16.38 -3.70 -4.69
C HIS A 136 15.93 -4.66 -3.58
N GLY A 137 16.84 -4.89 -2.63
CA GLY A 137 16.65 -5.78 -1.50
C GLY A 137 17.39 -7.10 -1.68
N ASP A 138 18.15 -7.45 -0.66
CA ASP A 138 19.07 -8.58 -0.58
C ASP A 138 18.75 -9.51 0.59
N ILE A 139 17.52 -9.41 1.13
CA ILE A 139 17.06 -10.21 2.26
C ILE A 139 17.11 -11.71 1.89
N PRO A 140 17.90 -12.53 2.59
CA PRO A 140 18.04 -13.94 2.26
C PRO A 140 16.71 -14.67 2.21
N ASN A 141 16.55 -15.54 1.20
CA ASN A 141 15.34 -16.32 0.93
C ASN A 141 14.11 -15.51 0.50
N ASN A 142 14.18 -14.18 0.37
CA ASN A 142 13.05 -13.35 0.00
C ASN A 142 13.24 -12.75 -1.39
N GLY A 143 12.14 -12.53 -2.12
CA GLY A 143 12.22 -11.89 -3.43
C GLY A 143 12.43 -10.38 -3.27
N PRO A 144 13.24 -9.73 -4.12
CA PRO A 144 13.49 -8.28 -4.06
C PRO A 144 12.21 -7.49 -4.38
N GLY A 145 12.12 -6.25 -3.88
CA GLY A 145 11.03 -5.33 -4.20
C GLY A 145 11.52 -4.09 -4.96
N LYS A 146 10.72 -3.03 -4.97
CA LYS A 146 10.99 -1.75 -5.66
C LYS A 146 10.74 -0.53 -4.78
N MET A 147 9.56 -0.45 -4.17
CA MET A 147 9.23 0.50 -3.11
C MET A 147 9.78 0.03 -1.76
N ASN A 148 9.84 -1.28 -1.53
CA ASN A 148 10.34 -1.89 -0.30
C ASN A 148 11.38 -2.97 -0.60
N ALA A 149 12.28 -3.27 0.34
CA ALA A 149 13.32 -4.30 0.19
C ALA A 149 12.84 -5.75 -0.04
N GLN A 150 11.53 -6.05 -0.03
CA GLN A 150 11.03 -7.39 -0.33
C GLN A 150 9.60 -7.46 -0.86
N THR A 151 9.34 -8.48 -1.67
CA THR A 151 8.04 -8.77 -2.30
C THR A 151 6.86 -8.91 -1.33
N LEU A 152 7.07 -9.50 -0.15
CA LEU A 152 6.02 -9.60 0.87
C LEU A 152 5.55 -8.21 1.32
N CYS A 153 6.49 -7.29 1.48
CA CYS A 153 6.22 -5.97 2.02
C CYS A 153 5.57 -5.05 1.00
N GLU A 154 5.98 -5.17 -0.25
CA GLU A 154 5.24 -4.62 -1.38
C GLU A 154 3.79 -5.10 -1.41
N ALA A 155 3.56 -6.40 -1.26
CA ALA A 155 2.22 -6.97 -1.31
C ALA A 155 1.30 -6.38 -0.22
N ASN A 156 1.83 -6.18 0.99
CA ASN A 156 1.10 -5.53 2.09
C ASN A 156 0.73 -4.08 1.74
N CYS A 157 1.68 -3.28 1.25
CA CYS A 157 1.39 -1.89 0.88
C CYS A 157 0.39 -1.81 -0.30
N ILE A 158 0.58 -2.63 -1.33
CA ILE A 158 -0.31 -2.68 -2.50
C ILE A 158 -1.73 -3.09 -2.10
N LEU A 159 -1.88 -4.00 -1.14
CA LEU A 159 -3.19 -4.39 -0.62
C LEU A 159 -3.91 -3.17 -0.05
N GLU A 160 -3.31 -2.45 0.90
CA GLU A 160 -3.96 -1.29 1.54
C GLU A 160 -4.23 -0.15 0.56
N MET A 161 -3.29 0.12 -0.35
CA MET A 161 -3.49 1.11 -1.43
C MET A 161 -4.66 0.71 -2.34
N ALA A 162 -4.80 -0.58 -2.70
CA ALA A 162 -5.91 -1.06 -3.51
C ALA A 162 -7.26 -0.95 -2.78
N LEU A 163 -7.27 -1.13 -1.46
CA LEU A 163 -8.47 -0.90 -0.64
C LEU A 163 -8.87 0.58 -0.64
N GLY A 164 -7.91 1.47 -0.43
CA GLY A 164 -8.13 2.92 -0.54
C GLY A 164 -8.69 3.34 -1.90
N TYR A 165 -8.11 2.82 -2.98
CA TYR A 165 -8.62 3.05 -4.33
C TYR A 165 -10.06 2.57 -4.50
N ASP A 166 -10.40 1.36 -4.02
CA ASP A 166 -11.76 0.83 -4.17
C ASP A 166 -12.80 1.64 -3.38
N PHE A 167 -12.41 2.29 -2.28
CA PHE A 167 -13.29 3.23 -1.60
C PHE A 167 -13.56 4.50 -2.41
N ILE A 168 -12.55 5.06 -3.09
CA ILE A 168 -12.69 6.38 -3.75
C ILE A 168 -12.99 6.33 -5.26
N ARG A 169 -12.78 5.18 -5.93
CA ARG A 169 -12.84 5.04 -7.40
C ARG A 169 -14.07 5.60 -8.09
N ASP A 170 -15.26 5.48 -7.48
CA ASP A 170 -16.51 5.94 -8.11
C ASP A 170 -16.63 7.47 -8.08
N SER A 171 -15.84 8.15 -7.23
CA SER A 171 -15.75 9.60 -7.15
C SER A 171 -14.64 10.21 -8.02
N LEU A 172 -13.78 9.36 -8.61
CA LEU A 172 -12.74 9.82 -9.54
C LEU A 172 -13.39 9.97 -10.92
N ALA A 173 -13.56 11.22 -11.38
CA ALA A 173 -14.19 11.52 -12.67
C ALA A 173 -13.58 10.71 -13.84
N PRO A 174 -14.38 10.33 -14.85
CA PRO A 174 -13.94 9.42 -15.92
C PRO A 174 -12.88 9.99 -16.88
N ALA A 175 -12.56 11.29 -16.84
CA ALA A 175 -11.83 11.98 -17.91
C ALA A 175 -10.32 12.21 -17.69
N SER A 176 -9.69 11.79 -16.59
CA SER A 176 -8.25 12.08 -16.36
C SER A 176 -7.42 10.98 -15.70
N SER A 177 -8.00 9.83 -15.31
CA SER A 177 -7.37 8.89 -14.37
C SER A 177 -7.14 7.46 -14.92
N SER A 178 -7.28 7.25 -16.23
CA SER A 178 -7.47 5.88 -16.75
C SER A 178 -6.20 5.04 -16.90
N THR A 179 -4.98 5.62 -16.82
CA THR A 179 -3.73 4.87 -17.02
C THR A 179 -2.88 4.76 -15.75
N SER A 180 -2.57 5.85 -15.04
CA SER A 180 -1.60 5.83 -13.92
C SER A 180 -2.10 5.04 -12.70
N VAL A 181 -3.35 5.26 -12.28
CA VAL A 181 -3.94 4.57 -11.11
C VAL A 181 -4.19 3.10 -11.39
N LYS A 182 -4.66 2.81 -12.61
CA LYS A 182 -4.75 1.44 -13.10
C LYS A 182 -3.39 0.80 -13.24
N THR A 183 -2.28 1.54 -13.40
CA THR A 183 -0.93 0.97 -13.44
C THR A 183 -0.43 0.61 -12.04
N CYS A 184 -0.65 1.47 -11.04
CA CYS A 184 -0.37 1.15 -9.64
C CYS A 184 -1.23 -0.03 -9.15
N CYS A 185 -2.50 -0.10 -9.54
CA CYS A 185 -3.38 -1.23 -9.22
C CYS A 185 -3.25 -2.43 -10.18
N ALA A 186 -2.77 -2.28 -11.42
CA ALA A 186 -2.45 -3.40 -12.31
C ALA A 186 -1.12 -4.03 -11.93
N ALA A 187 -0.28 -3.31 -11.17
CA ALA A 187 0.73 -3.94 -10.34
C ALA A 187 0.06 -5.03 -9.50
N ARG A 188 -1.10 -4.85 -8.84
CA ARG A 188 -1.82 -5.97 -8.17
C ARG A 188 -1.95 -7.24 -9.03
N GLN A 189 -2.19 -7.12 -10.34
CA GLN A 189 -2.35 -8.29 -11.24
C GLN A 189 -1.03 -8.82 -11.79
N ARG A 190 -0.06 -7.98 -12.16
CA ARG A 190 1.28 -8.44 -12.63
C ARG A 190 2.21 -8.81 -11.47
N PHE A 191 2.09 -8.14 -10.34
CA PHE A 191 2.87 -8.29 -9.10
C PHE A 191 2.47 -9.55 -8.32
N CYS A 192 1.17 -9.77 -8.04
CA CYS A 192 0.73 -11.03 -7.40
C CYS A 192 0.91 -12.26 -8.31
N ALA A 193 0.75 -12.11 -9.64
CA ALA A 193 0.95 -13.23 -10.57
C ALA A 193 2.42 -13.70 -10.63
N THR A 194 3.39 -12.81 -10.40
CA THR A 194 4.82 -13.15 -10.46
C THR A 194 5.33 -13.79 -9.15
N ILE A 195 4.76 -13.41 -8.00
CA ILE A 195 5.20 -13.89 -6.67
C ILE A 195 4.62 -15.27 -6.32
N VAL A 196 3.36 -15.56 -6.68
CA VAL A 196 2.72 -16.83 -6.31
C VAL A 196 3.12 -17.98 -7.25
N VAL A 197 3.51 -17.70 -8.49
CA VAL A 197 3.75 -18.77 -9.50
C VAL A 197 5.20 -19.27 -9.55
N ARG A 198 6.20 -18.48 -9.12
CA ARG A 198 7.62 -18.90 -9.21
C ARG A 198 8.15 -19.79 -8.09
N ARG A 199 7.41 -19.97 -6.98
CA ARG A 199 7.80 -20.91 -5.91
C ARG A 199 7.21 -22.32 -6.04
N SER A 200 6.35 -22.57 -7.03
CA SER A 200 5.76 -23.90 -7.25
C SER A 200 6.56 -24.79 -8.21
N THR A 201 7.66 -24.31 -8.80
CA THR A 201 8.47 -25.10 -9.74
C THR A 201 9.50 -26.02 -9.09
N THR A 202 9.57 -26.10 -7.75
CA THR A 202 10.46 -27.04 -7.03
C THR A 202 9.76 -28.14 -6.24
N MET A 203 8.45 -28.34 -6.42
CA MET A 203 7.76 -29.55 -5.94
C MET A 203 6.91 -30.21 -7.03
N ARG A 204 7.51 -31.25 -7.62
CA ARG A 204 6.93 -32.43 -8.30
C ARG A 204 5.70 -32.21 -9.19
N LEU A 205 5.95 -32.39 -10.49
CA LEU A 205 5.00 -32.74 -11.54
C LEU A 205 3.89 -33.71 -11.06
N LYS A 206 2.62 -33.33 -11.27
CA LYS A 206 1.54 -34.19 -11.85
C LYS A 206 0.17 -33.51 -12.00
N SER A 207 -0.06 -32.30 -11.48
CA SER A 207 -1.40 -31.67 -11.52
C SER A 207 -1.58 -30.49 -12.49
N ALA A 208 -0.53 -30.07 -13.20
CA ALA A 208 -0.51 -28.84 -14.01
C ALA A 208 -1.37 -28.86 -15.30
N ARG A 209 -2.02 -29.98 -15.66
CA ARG A 209 -2.79 -30.07 -16.91
C ARG A 209 -4.23 -29.57 -16.83
N ARG A 210 -4.82 -29.37 -15.64
CA ARG A 210 -6.21 -28.87 -15.51
C ARG A 210 -6.34 -27.34 -15.45
N LEU A 211 -5.29 -26.61 -15.10
CA LEU A 211 -5.36 -25.13 -14.98
C LEU A 211 -5.02 -24.40 -16.29
N ALA A 212 -4.18 -24.99 -17.15
CA ALA A 212 -3.84 -24.43 -18.46
C ALA A 212 -5.04 -24.41 -19.43
N TYR A 213 -6.05 -25.26 -19.22
CA TYR A 213 -7.26 -25.30 -20.05
C TYR A 213 -8.24 -24.16 -19.77
N TRP A 214 -8.20 -23.58 -18.55
CA TRP A 214 -9.14 -22.52 -18.17
C TRP A 214 -8.75 -21.15 -18.74
N VAL A 215 -7.44 -20.89 -18.87
CA VAL A 215 -6.88 -19.64 -19.42
C VAL A 215 -6.99 -19.58 -20.96
N SER A 216 -7.11 -20.72 -21.63
CA SER A 216 -7.18 -20.83 -23.11
C SER A 216 -8.61 -20.69 -23.68
N SER A 217 -9.64 -20.82 -22.84
CA SER A 217 -11.02 -20.87 -23.32
C SER A 217 -11.52 -19.52 -23.86
N SER A 218 -12.16 -19.57 -25.03
CA SER A 218 -12.55 -18.47 -25.92
C SER A 218 -13.55 -17.44 -25.36
N LYS A 219 -13.94 -17.52 -24.08
CA LYS A 219 -14.88 -16.58 -23.46
C LYS A 219 -14.24 -15.25 -23.01
N MET A 220 -12.92 -15.13 -22.92
CA MET A 220 -12.23 -13.89 -22.50
C MET A 220 -11.76 -12.98 -23.65
N ARG A 221 -11.94 -13.35 -24.92
CA ARG A 221 -11.52 -12.51 -26.06
C ARG A 221 -12.49 -11.37 -26.40
N ARG A 222 -13.71 -11.35 -25.84
CA ARG A 222 -14.73 -10.34 -26.18
C ARG A 222 -14.67 -9.04 -25.37
N CYS A 223 -13.75 -8.89 -24.41
CA CYS A 223 -13.55 -7.60 -23.70
C CYS A 223 -12.40 -6.75 -24.28
N TRP A 224 -11.75 -7.19 -25.36
CA TRP A 224 -10.54 -6.55 -25.90
C TRP A 224 -10.73 -5.93 -27.29
N SER A 225 -11.96 -5.71 -27.72
CA SER A 225 -12.26 -5.04 -28.98
C SER A 225 -13.50 -4.18 -28.87
N LEU A 226 -13.31 -2.86 -28.88
CA LEU A 226 -13.98 -1.83 -29.69
C LEU A 226 -13.71 -0.42 -29.08
N PRO A 227 -13.77 0.63 -29.91
CA PRO A 227 -12.71 1.64 -30.09
C PRO A 227 -12.50 2.61 -28.93
#